data_AF-A0A2V8F1J0-F1
#
_entry.id   AF-A0A2V8F1J0-F1
#
_cell.length_a   1.000
_cell.length_b   1.000
_cell.length_c   1.000
_cell.angle_alpha   90.00
_cell.angle_beta   90.00
_cell.angle_gamma   90.00
#
_symmetry.space_group_name_H-M   'P 1'
#
loop_
_entity.id
_entity.type
_entity.pdbx_description
1 polymer ?
#
loop_
_entity_poly.entity_id
_entity_poly.type
_entity_poly.pdbx_seq_one_letter_code
_entity_poly.pdbx_strand_id
1 'polypeptide(L)'
;MADVALLLTIFGGLLALSWSSWPHHRLRVWVADDVPDHLTTFWERHNRHFDIERFESPQQLLDALERPVRPDAILCEIYFVDDPAERASIDEEVRKRADDLRQLSQQYKLDESRGVQFIEDIRDRFRGLPCPIYAYTSKGPYLLQGSGFERLERLEVSWLFKDKYSPDLERGRIQNDVALFKRGRVFHSLYLLVVASGLLGAALSVILERILRHLGW
;
A
#
# COMPACT_ATOMS: atom_id res chain seq x y z
N MET A 1 11.61 -7.34 -51.16
CA MET A 1 10.81 -6.62 -50.13
C MET A 1 10.49 -7.58 -48.98
N ALA A 2 11.50 -8.02 -48.23
CA ALA A 2 11.37 -9.09 -47.23
C ALA A 2 11.86 -8.69 -45.82
N ASP A 3 12.27 -7.43 -45.59
CA ASP A 3 13.02 -7.08 -44.37
C ASP A 3 12.24 -6.27 -43.32
N VAL A 4 11.02 -5.80 -43.61
CA VAL A 4 10.24 -5.01 -42.62
C VAL A 4 9.32 -5.90 -41.76
N ALA A 5 8.86 -7.02 -42.31
CA ALA A 5 7.99 -7.96 -41.60
C ALA A 5 8.73 -8.72 -40.48
N LEU A 6 10.01 -9.04 -40.68
CA LEU A 6 10.83 -9.78 -39.71
C LEU A 6 11.17 -8.93 -38.46
N LEU A 7 11.34 -7.61 -38.63
CA LEU A 7 11.67 -6.68 -37.52
C LEU A 7 10.51 -6.47 -36.55
N LEU A 8 9.26 -6.51 -37.03
CA LEU A 8 8.07 -6.36 -36.19
C LEU A 8 7.74 -7.63 -35.38
N THR A 9 8.04 -8.82 -35.90
CA THR A 9 7.83 -10.08 -35.17
C THR A 9 8.87 -10.28 -34.06
N ILE A 10 10.11 -9.82 -34.27
CA ILE A 10 11.17 -9.90 -33.26
C ILE A 10 10.88 -8.95 -32.08
N PHE A 11 10.43 -7.71 -32.32
CA PHE A 11 10.09 -6.79 -31.22
C PHE A 11 8.78 -7.12 -30.49
N GLY A 12 7.77 -7.65 -31.19
CA GLY A 12 6.52 -8.11 -30.56
C GLY A 12 6.68 -9.39 -29.73
N GLY A 13 7.55 -10.32 -30.18
CA GLY A 13 7.85 -11.56 -29.46
C GLY A 13 8.76 -11.38 -28.24
N LEU A 14 9.75 -10.47 -28.31
CA LEU A 14 10.68 -10.21 -27.20
C LEU A 14 10.03 -9.49 -26.00
N LEU A 15 8.92 -8.76 -26.22
CA LEU A 15 8.15 -8.14 -25.13
C LEU A 15 7.12 -9.09 -24.51
N ALA A 16 6.67 -10.12 -25.23
CA ALA A 16 5.69 -11.09 -24.73
C ALA A 16 6.32 -12.34 -24.08
N LEU A 17 7.59 -12.67 -24.38
CA LEU A 17 8.25 -13.90 -23.91
C LEU A 17 9.34 -13.68 -22.84
N SER A 18 9.49 -12.48 -22.27
CA SER A 18 10.48 -12.21 -21.20
C SER A 18 9.90 -11.76 -19.85
N TRP A 19 8.57 -11.77 -19.70
CA TRP A 19 7.92 -11.35 -18.44
C TRP A 19 7.60 -12.51 -17.49
N SER A 20 7.70 -13.77 -17.95
CA SER A 20 7.55 -14.92 -17.07
C SER A 20 8.89 -15.21 -16.38
N SER A 21 8.89 -15.09 -15.05
CA SER A 21 9.96 -15.40 -14.10
C SER A 21 11.12 -14.42 -14.02
N TRP A 22 10.85 -13.12 -13.89
CA TRP A 22 11.76 -12.34 -13.03
C TRP A 22 11.70 -13.00 -11.65
N PRO A 23 12.84 -13.39 -11.05
CA PRO A 23 12.83 -13.87 -9.68
C PRO A 23 12.16 -12.78 -8.85
N HIS A 24 10.99 -13.09 -8.28
CA HIS A 24 10.39 -12.23 -7.28
C HIS A 24 11.30 -12.31 -6.06
N HIS A 25 12.38 -11.53 -6.09
CA HIS A 25 13.19 -11.29 -4.91
C HIS A 25 12.21 -10.76 -3.87
N ARG A 26 12.14 -11.48 -2.76
CA ARG A 26 11.29 -11.09 -1.65
C ARG A 26 11.82 -9.75 -1.13
N LEU A 27 10.92 -8.81 -0.90
CA LEU A 27 11.32 -7.51 -0.38
C LEU A 27 12.00 -7.72 0.97
N ARG A 28 13.14 -7.06 1.16
CA ARG A 28 13.88 -7.05 2.41
C ARG A 28 13.26 -6.03 3.35
N VAL A 29 12.69 -6.51 4.44
CA VAL A 29 11.99 -5.68 5.41
C VAL A 29 12.74 -5.73 6.73
N TRP A 30 13.18 -4.57 7.22
CA TRP A 30 13.84 -4.44 8.50
C TRP A 30 12.82 -3.91 9.52
N VAL A 31 12.71 -4.57 10.67
CA VAL A 31 11.79 -4.16 11.75
C VAL A 31 12.55 -3.95 13.05
N ALA A 32 12.35 -2.80 13.68
CA ALA A 32 12.93 -2.45 14.97
C ALA A 32 11.82 -2.19 16.00
N ASP A 33 11.82 -2.96 17.08
CA ASP A 33 10.85 -2.91 18.18
C ASP A 33 11.54 -3.49 19.42
N ASP A 34 11.41 -2.85 20.56
CA ASP A 34 12.06 -3.27 21.80
C ASP A 34 11.32 -4.41 22.52
N VAL A 35 10.17 -4.85 22.02
CA VAL A 35 9.38 -5.99 22.50
C VAL A 35 9.65 -7.23 21.62
N PRO A 36 10.41 -8.23 22.10
CA PRO A 36 10.77 -9.42 21.30
C PRO A 36 9.56 -10.22 20.78
N ASP A 37 8.46 -10.22 21.53
CA ASP A 37 7.22 -10.90 21.14
C ASP A 37 6.54 -10.25 19.93
N HIS A 38 6.61 -8.91 19.80
CA HIS A 38 6.10 -8.19 18.63
C HIS A 38 6.91 -8.55 17.39
N LEU A 39 8.25 -8.54 17.51
CA LEU A 39 9.16 -8.93 16.44
C LEU A 39 8.93 -10.37 15.97
N THR A 40 8.69 -11.30 16.90
CA THR A 40 8.40 -12.71 16.61
C THR A 40 7.04 -12.86 15.92
N THR A 41 6.00 -12.23 16.48
CA THR A 41 4.65 -12.24 15.90
C THR A 41 4.63 -11.68 14.48
N PHE A 42 5.34 -10.57 14.24
CA PHE A 42 5.46 -9.98 12.91
C PHE A 42 6.15 -10.94 11.94
N TRP A 43 7.26 -11.55 12.35
CA TRP A 43 7.97 -12.52 11.53
C TRP A 43 7.10 -13.73 11.19
N GLU A 44 6.44 -14.35 12.15
CA GLU A 44 5.58 -15.53 11.90
C GLU A 44 4.47 -15.24 10.89
N ARG A 45 3.88 -14.04 10.93
CA ARG A 45 2.80 -13.63 10.01
C ARG A 45 3.29 -13.34 8.60
N HIS A 46 4.53 -12.86 8.45
CA HIS A 46 4.99 -12.24 7.20
C HIS A 46 6.23 -12.89 6.56
N ASN A 47 6.88 -13.84 7.24
CA ASN A 47 8.09 -14.55 6.78
C ASN A 47 7.88 -15.45 5.56
N ARG A 48 6.66 -15.55 5.02
CA ARG A 48 6.38 -16.20 3.73
C ARG A 48 6.42 -15.23 2.56
N HIS A 49 6.30 -13.93 2.83
CA HIS A 49 6.20 -12.88 1.82
C HIS A 49 7.47 -12.00 1.77
N PHE A 50 8.10 -11.75 2.92
CA PHE A 50 9.26 -10.84 3.03
C PHE A 50 10.50 -11.48 3.65
N ASP A 51 11.69 -11.06 3.23
CA ASP A 51 12.93 -11.42 3.91
C ASP A 51 13.14 -10.44 5.08
N ILE A 52 12.79 -10.90 6.28
CA ILE A 52 12.67 -10.05 7.47
C ILE A 52 13.93 -10.13 8.34
N GLU A 53 14.46 -8.97 8.70
CA GLU A 53 15.49 -8.81 9.73
C GLU A 53 14.92 -8.04 10.92
N ARG A 54 15.25 -8.46 12.13
CA ARG A 54 14.65 -7.98 13.38
C ARG A 54 15.72 -7.33 14.26
N PHE A 55 15.40 -6.19 14.84
CA PHE A 55 16.27 -5.41 15.70
C PHE A 55 15.54 -5.06 16.99
N GLU A 56 16.15 -5.38 18.14
CA GLU A 56 15.56 -5.12 19.46
C GLU A 56 15.89 -3.72 19.99
N SER A 57 16.72 -2.95 19.26
CA SER A 57 17.05 -1.58 19.65
C SER A 57 17.37 -0.69 18.45
N PRO A 58 17.26 0.64 18.61
CA PRO A 58 17.64 1.59 17.57
C PRO A 58 19.11 1.46 17.18
N GLN A 59 20.00 1.22 18.15
CA GLN A 59 21.43 1.09 17.89
C GLN A 59 21.73 -0.11 17.00
N GLN A 60 21.10 -1.27 17.25
CA GLN A 60 21.26 -2.45 16.38
C GLN A 60 20.83 -2.16 14.94
N LEU A 61 19.74 -1.42 14.75
CA LEU A 61 19.29 -1.00 13.41
C LEU A 61 20.27 -0.02 12.75
N LEU A 62 20.83 0.93 13.51
CA LEU A 62 21.82 1.88 13.00
C LEU A 62 23.12 1.18 12.58
N ASP A 63 23.66 0.30 13.42
CA ASP A 63 24.84 -0.52 13.09
C ASP A 63 24.56 -1.38 11.85
N ALA A 64 23.34 -1.90 11.74
CA ALA A 64 22.90 -2.67 10.59
C ALA A 64 22.88 -1.86 9.28
N LEU A 65 22.56 -0.56 9.35
CA LEU A 65 22.57 0.37 8.22
C LEU A 65 23.98 0.74 7.75
N GLU A 66 25.03 0.43 8.51
CA GLU A 66 26.42 0.62 8.04
C GLU A 66 26.87 -0.48 7.08
N ARG A 67 26.20 -1.65 7.10
CA ARG A 67 26.49 -2.79 6.23
C ARG A 67 26.20 -2.45 4.75
N PRO A 68 26.85 -3.11 3.77
CA PRO A 68 26.61 -2.86 2.34
C PRO A 68 25.20 -3.29 1.86
N VAL A 69 24.50 -4.08 2.67
CA VAL A 69 23.15 -4.57 2.39
C VAL A 69 22.12 -3.51 2.81
N ARG A 70 21.13 -3.23 1.96
CA ARG A 70 20.08 -2.23 2.19
C ARG A 70 18.69 -2.86 2.27
N PRO A 71 17.80 -2.39 3.16
CA PRO A 71 16.41 -2.81 3.17
C PRO A 71 15.61 -2.11 2.06
N ASP A 72 14.52 -2.73 1.63
CA ASP A 72 13.50 -2.09 0.79
C ASP A 72 12.50 -1.29 1.64
N ALA A 73 12.29 -1.71 2.90
CA ALA A 73 11.46 -1.00 3.87
C ALA A 73 12.02 -1.16 5.29
N ILE A 74 11.87 -0.10 6.10
CA ILE A 74 12.19 -0.08 7.53
C ILE A 74 10.91 0.25 8.30
N LEU A 75 10.55 -0.60 9.26
CA LEU A 75 9.47 -0.37 10.21
C LEU A 75 10.12 -0.15 11.57
N CYS A 76 9.89 1.01 12.17
CA CYS A 76 10.38 1.32 13.50
C CYS A 76 9.20 1.59 14.42
N GLU A 77 9.19 0.92 15.57
CA GLU A 77 8.44 1.41 16.72
C GLU A 77 8.91 2.84 17.05
N ILE A 78 7.99 3.67 17.54
CA ILE A 78 8.28 5.06 17.89
C ILE A 78 8.67 5.16 19.36
N TYR A 79 8.14 4.28 20.21
CA TYR A 79 8.32 4.31 21.65
C TYR A 79 9.24 3.17 22.12
N PHE A 80 10.52 3.49 22.31
CA PHE A 80 11.47 2.60 22.95
C PHE A 80 11.56 2.91 24.46
N VAL A 81 11.48 1.88 25.29
CA VAL A 81 11.56 1.94 26.75
C VAL A 81 12.64 0.96 27.20
N ASP A 82 13.69 1.45 27.87
CA ASP A 82 14.83 0.61 28.26
C ASP A 82 14.50 -0.38 29.39
N ASP A 83 13.61 -0.01 30.32
CA ASP A 83 13.19 -0.86 31.43
C ASP A 83 11.91 -1.65 31.09
N PRO A 84 11.98 -3.00 31.02
CA PRO A 84 10.82 -3.84 30.77
C PRO A 84 9.70 -3.70 31.82
N ALA A 85 10.05 -3.41 33.08
CA ALA A 85 9.06 -3.23 34.14
C ALA A 85 8.29 -1.91 33.97
N GLU A 86 8.99 -0.83 33.61
CA GLU A 86 8.40 0.46 33.26
C GLU A 86 7.48 0.30 32.03
N ARG A 87 7.94 -0.41 30.99
CA ARG A 87 7.14 -0.67 29.79
C ARG A 87 5.84 -1.40 30.12
N ALA A 88 5.90 -2.48 30.89
CA ALA A 88 4.71 -3.23 31.29
C ALA A 88 3.70 -2.35 32.07
N SER A 89 4.20 -1.43 32.90
CA SER A 89 3.35 -0.45 33.59
C SER A 89 2.72 0.56 32.63
N ILE A 90 3.47 1.04 31.63
CA ILE A 90 2.96 1.96 30.60
C ILE A 90 1.88 1.26 29.76
N ASP A 91 2.14 0.04 29.30
CA ASP A 91 1.20 -0.73 28.47
C ASP A 91 -0.12 -1.00 29.21
N GLU A 92 -0.04 -1.33 30.51
CA GLU A 92 -1.23 -1.52 31.33
C GLU A 92 -2.05 -0.24 31.47
N GLU A 93 -1.41 0.90 31.73
CA GLU A 93 -2.10 2.18 31.84
C GLU A 93 -2.68 2.61 30.49
N VAL A 94 -1.95 2.45 29.38
CA VAL A 94 -2.45 2.73 28.02
C VAL A 94 -3.67 1.88 27.71
N ARG A 95 -3.63 0.58 28.03
CA ARG A 95 -4.76 -0.34 27.86
C ARG A 95 -5.98 0.12 28.66
N LYS A 96 -5.79 0.46 29.92
CA LYS A 96 -6.85 1.00 30.79
C LYS A 96 -7.46 2.28 30.23
N ARG A 97 -6.63 3.22 29.76
CA ARG A 97 -7.12 4.48 29.16
C ARG A 97 -7.86 4.25 27.85
N ALA A 98 -7.42 3.28 27.05
CA ALA A 98 -8.15 2.88 25.84
C ALA A 98 -9.53 2.30 26.18
N ASP A 99 -9.62 1.48 27.22
CA ASP A 99 -10.89 0.93 27.69
C ASP A 99 -11.82 1.99 28.26
N ASP A 100 -11.32 2.93 29.07
CA ASP A 100 -12.08 4.09 29.54
C ASP A 100 -12.66 4.90 28.37
N LEU A 101 -11.85 5.13 27.32
CA LEU A 101 -12.26 5.86 26.14
C LEU A 101 -13.36 5.12 25.34
N ARG A 102 -13.28 3.79 25.27
CA ARG A 102 -14.31 2.93 24.65
C ARG A 102 -15.62 2.94 25.46
N GLN A 103 -15.54 2.92 26.78
CA GLN A 103 -16.74 3.03 27.63
C GLN A 103 -17.41 4.40 27.45
N LEU A 104 -16.61 5.47 27.41
CA LEU A 104 -17.11 6.81 27.13
C LEU A 104 -17.75 6.90 25.75
N SER A 105 -17.16 6.30 24.71
CA SER A 105 -17.74 6.34 23.35
C SER A 105 -19.12 5.67 23.32
N GLN A 106 -19.28 4.54 24.02
CA GLN A 106 -20.57 3.86 24.18
C GLN A 106 -21.58 4.73 24.94
N GLN A 107 -21.16 5.36 26.04
CA GLN A 107 -22.01 6.25 26.83
C GLN A 107 -22.55 7.43 26.00
N TYR A 108 -21.69 8.05 25.19
CA TYR A 108 -22.07 9.17 24.31
C TYR A 108 -22.66 8.74 22.97
N LYS A 109 -22.84 7.42 22.74
CA LYS A 109 -23.35 6.85 21.48
C LYS A 109 -22.58 7.38 20.27
N LEU A 110 -21.25 7.51 20.41
CA LEU A 110 -20.38 7.78 19.28
C LEU A 110 -20.44 6.56 18.38
N ASP A 111 -20.91 6.77 17.15
CA ASP A 111 -21.09 5.70 16.17
C ASP A 111 -20.07 5.88 15.05
N GLU A 112 -18.89 5.26 15.24
CA GLU A 112 -17.84 5.23 14.23
C GLU A 112 -18.28 4.52 12.94
N SER A 113 -19.25 3.61 13.05
CA SER A 113 -19.76 2.86 11.90
C SER A 113 -20.44 3.79 10.89
N ARG A 114 -21.05 4.89 11.34
CA ARG A 114 -21.63 5.90 10.43
C ARG A 114 -20.59 6.58 9.55
N GLY A 115 -19.41 6.86 10.09
CA GLY A 115 -18.32 7.46 9.33
C GLY A 115 -17.79 6.50 8.26
N VAL A 116 -17.59 5.24 8.63
CA VAL A 116 -17.16 4.17 7.70
C VAL A 116 -18.23 3.92 6.65
N GLN A 117 -19.49 3.77 7.05
CA GLN A 117 -20.62 3.55 6.14
C GLN A 117 -20.77 4.71 5.15
N PHE A 118 -20.61 5.95 5.61
CA PHE A 118 -20.68 7.11 4.72
C PHE A 118 -19.59 7.07 3.63
N ILE A 119 -18.38 6.63 3.97
CA ILE A 119 -17.30 6.48 2.99
C ILE A 119 -17.59 5.32 2.03
N GLU A 120 -18.12 4.21 2.52
CA GLU A 120 -18.59 3.09 1.69
C GLU A 120 -19.65 3.56 0.70
N ASP A 121 -20.67 4.30 1.16
CA ASP A 121 -21.73 4.85 0.33
C ASP A 121 -21.17 5.79 -0.75
N ILE A 122 -20.16 6.60 -0.43
CA ILE A 122 -19.46 7.44 -1.42
C ILE A 122 -18.78 6.55 -2.46
N ARG A 123 -18.03 5.51 -2.05
CA ARG A 123 -17.30 4.63 -2.97
C ARG A 123 -18.25 3.83 -3.85
N ASP A 124 -19.37 3.36 -3.31
CA ASP A 124 -20.37 2.60 -4.03
C ASP A 124 -21.13 3.47 -5.04
N ARG A 125 -21.53 4.68 -4.63
CA ARG A 125 -22.29 5.59 -5.49
C ARG A 125 -21.42 6.31 -6.53
N PHE A 126 -20.16 6.58 -6.19
CA PHE A 126 -19.22 7.32 -7.04
C PHE A 126 -17.98 6.47 -7.36
N ARG A 127 -18.20 5.28 -7.92
CA ARG A 127 -17.09 4.43 -8.37
C ARG A 127 -16.18 5.18 -9.34
N GLY A 128 -14.88 5.15 -9.08
CA GLY A 128 -13.88 5.87 -9.87
C GLY A 128 -13.76 7.37 -9.53
N LEU A 129 -14.28 7.81 -8.38
CA LEU A 129 -14.19 9.19 -7.92
C LEU A 129 -12.76 9.74 -8.09
N PRO A 130 -12.57 10.90 -8.76
CA PRO A 130 -11.24 11.36 -9.11
C PRO A 130 -10.35 11.92 -8.00
N CYS A 131 -10.61 11.63 -6.73
CA CYS A 131 -9.89 12.21 -5.62
C CYS A 131 -9.63 11.19 -4.50
N PRO A 132 -8.56 11.41 -3.71
CA PRO A 132 -8.40 10.68 -2.47
C PRO A 132 -9.55 10.99 -1.51
N ILE A 133 -9.92 10.01 -0.68
CA ILE A 133 -10.86 10.17 0.43
C ILE A 133 -10.06 10.00 1.72
N TYR A 134 -10.33 10.84 2.71
CA TYR A 134 -9.64 10.82 3.99
C TYR A 134 -10.58 10.44 5.13
N ALA A 135 -10.10 9.59 6.04
CA ALA A 135 -10.65 9.46 7.37
C ALA A 135 -10.11 10.61 8.25
N TYR A 136 -10.80 11.76 8.23
CA TYR A 136 -10.36 12.97 8.95
C TYR A 136 -10.85 13.00 10.40
N THR A 137 -9.98 12.67 11.34
CA THR A 137 -10.38 12.37 12.72
C THR A 137 -9.33 12.76 13.76
N SER A 138 -9.75 13.14 14.96
CA SER A 138 -8.84 13.35 16.11
C SER A 138 -8.67 12.09 16.96
N LYS A 139 -9.66 11.18 16.94
CA LYS A 139 -9.76 10.04 17.87
C LYS A 139 -9.88 8.68 17.17
N GLY A 140 -9.91 8.68 15.84
CA GLY A 140 -10.17 7.48 15.03
C GLY A 140 -9.32 6.28 15.42
N PRO A 141 -7.99 6.40 15.58
CA PRO A 141 -7.16 5.25 15.87
C PRO A 141 -7.48 4.54 17.19
N TYR A 142 -8.01 5.28 18.16
CA TYR A 142 -8.34 4.74 19.48
C TYR A 142 -9.76 4.18 19.55
N LEU A 143 -10.67 4.77 18.77
CA LEU A 143 -12.09 4.43 18.80
C LEU A 143 -12.49 3.37 17.78
N LEU A 144 -11.77 3.28 16.66
CA LEU A 144 -12.04 2.27 15.65
C LEU A 144 -11.57 0.90 16.14
N GLN A 145 -12.48 -0.06 16.10
CA GLN A 145 -12.15 -1.46 16.31
C GLN A 145 -11.50 -2.06 15.07
N GLY A 146 -10.86 -3.22 15.20
CA GLY A 146 -10.07 -3.85 14.13
C GLY A 146 -10.82 -3.97 12.78
N SER A 147 -12.10 -4.33 12.80
CA SER A 147 -12.91 -4.42 11.58
C SER A 147 -13.13 -3.06 10.90
N GLY A 148 -13.11 -1.95 11.64
CA GLY A 148 -13.21 -0.60 11.09
C GLY A 148 -11.96 -0.20 10.31
N PHE A 149 -10.78 -0.52 10.85
CA PHE A 149 -9.50 -0.31 10.17
C PHE A 149 -9.42 -1.12 8.88
N GLU A 150 -9.73 -2.41 8.92
CA GLU A 150 -9.71 -3.29 7.75
C GLU A 150 -10.70 -2.84 6.66
N ARG A 151 -11.86 -2.29 7.05
CA ARG A 151 -12.83 -1.73 6.10
C ARG A 151 -12.27 -0.48 5.41
N LEU A 152 -11.73 0.46 6.18
CA LEU A 152 -11.17 1.70 5.63
C LEU A 152 -9.95 1.44 4.73
N GLU A 153 -9.09 0.49 5.11
CA GLU A 153 -7.94 0.09 4.30
C GLU A 153 -8.39 -0.51 2.95
N ARG A 154 -9.41 -1.39 2.95
CA ARG A 154 -9.99 -1.96 1.72
C ARG A 154 -10.62 -0.91 0.80
N LEU A 155 -11.04 0.23 1.34
CA LEU A 155 -11.60 1.36 0.60
C LEU A 155 -10.53 2.35 0.11
N GLU A 156 -9.26 2.02 0.32
CA GLU A 156 -8.08 2.84 0.01
C GLU A 156 -8.24 4.27 0.58
N VAL A 157 -8.65 4.34 1.85
CA VAL A 157 -8.86 5.61 2.56
C VAL A 157 -7.58 6.01 3.26
N SER A 158 -7.11 7.23 2.99
CA SER A 158 -5.95 7.79 3.69
C SER A 158 -6.31 8.33 5.07
N TRP A 159 -5.40 8.20 6.02
CA TRP A 159 -5.55 8.80 7.35
C TRP A 159 -5.08 10.26 7.36
N LEU A 160 -5.88 11.13 7.97
CA LEU A 160 -5.50 12.51 8.28
C LEU A 160 -5.97 12.89 9.68
N PHE A 161 -5.03 13.22 10.57
CA PHE A 161 -5.33 13.44 11.97
C PHE A 161 -5.50 14.93 12.29
N LYS A 162 -6.65 15.28 12.86
CA LYS A 162 -6.96 16.65 13.31
C LYS A 162 -5.95 17.10 14.37
N ASP A 163 -5.48 18.34 14.25
CA ASP A 163 -4.60 19.00 15.21
C ASP A 163 -3.26 18.30 15.46
N LYS A 164 -2.86 17.34 14.59
CA LYS A 164 -1.54 16.67 14.67
C LYS A 164 -0.48 17.31 13.78
N TYR A 165 -0.90 18.11 12.81
CA TYR A 165 -0.03 18.75 11.83
C TYR A 165 -0.23 20.26 11.86
N SER A 166 0.83 21.01 11.51
CA SER A 166 0.65 22.42 11.19
C SER A 166 -0.24 22.56 9.95
N PRO A 167 -0.97 23.68 9.80
CA PRO A 167 -1.83 23.89 8.63
C PRO A 167 -1.09 23.75 7.29
N ASP A 168 0.18 24.18 7.22
CA ASP A 168 0.98 24.07 6.00
C ASP A 168 1.39 22.63 5.69
N LEU A 169 1.68 21.82 6.71
CA LEU A 169 2.03 20.42 6.52
C LEU A 169 0.79 19.59 6.16
N GLU A 170 -0.36 19.87 6.78
CA GLU A 170 -1.64 19.28 6.40
C GLU A 170 -1.96 19.59 4.93
N ARG A 171 -1.82 20.87 4.52
CA ARG A 171 -1.98 21.30 3.12
C ARG A 171 -1.03 20.57 2.18
N GLY A 172 0.25 20.51 2.52
CA GLY A 172 1.27 19.85 1.70
C GLY A 172 0.97 18.37 1.48
N ARG A 173 0.50 17.67 2.53
CA ARG A 173 0.09 16.27 2.46
C ARG A 173 -1.11 16.07 1.52
N ILE A 174 -2.17 16.88 1.69
CA ILE A 174 -3.35 16.82 0.82
C ILE A 174 -2.96 17.07 -0.64
N GLN A 175 -2.10 18.05 -0.91
CA GLN A 175 -1.64 18.38 -2.25
C GLN A 175 -0.83 17.23 -2.87
N ASN A 176 0.10 16.65 -2.12
CA ASN A 176 0.90 15.52 -2.56
C ASN A 176 0.03 14.29 -2.88
N ASP A 177 -0.89 13.93 -1.99
CA ASP A 177 -1.77 12.78 -2.17
C ASP A 177 -2.69 12.96 -3.38
N VAL A 178 -3.23 14.17 -3.60
CA VAL A 178 -3.99 14.50 -4.81
C VAL A 178 -3.13 14.36 -6.07
N ALA A 179 -1.87 14.80 -6.02
CA ALA A 179 -0.95 14.69 -7.15
C ALA A 179 -0.61 13.23 -7.47
N LEU A 180 -0.31 12.42 -6.45
CA LEU A 180 -0.04 10.98 -6.59
C LEU A 180 -1.28 10.25 -7.15
N PHE A 181 -2.46 10.54 -6.62
CA PHE A 181 -3.72 9.93 -7.10
C PHE A 181 -4.01 10.25 -8.56
N LYS A 182 -3.74 11.49 -9.00
CA LYS A 182 -3.86 11.89 -10.41
C LYS A 182 -2.81 11.19 -11.29
N ARG A 183 -1.57 11.10 -10.84
CA ARG A 183 -0.47 10.45 -11.59
C ARG A 183 -0.72 8.95 -11.76
N GLY A 184 -1.15 8.25 -10.72
CA GLY A 184 -1.47 6.82 -10.77
C GLY A 184 -2.53 6.49 -11.82
N ARG A 185 -3.57 7.34 -11.95
CA ARG A 185 -4.59 7.15 -12.99
C ARG A 185 -4.08 7.41 -14.40
N VAL A 186 -3.22 8.41 -14.59
CA VAL A 186 -2.59 8.65 -15.91
C VAL A 186 -1.78 7.43 -16.33
N PHE A 187 -0.99 6.87 -15.41
CA PHE A 187 -0.19 5.68 -15.69
C PHE A 187 -1.06 4.46 -16.03
N HIS A 188 -2.14 4.24 -15.26
CA HIS A 188 -3.08 3.15 -15.54
C HIS A 188 -3.77 3.31 -16.90
N SER A 189 -4.23 4.50 -17.25
CA SER A 189 -4.84 4.77 -18.56
C SER A 189 -3.84 4.57 -19.71
N LEU A 190 -2.60 5.00 -19.54
CA LEU A 190 -1.54 4.80 -20.54
C LEU A 190 -1.24 3.31 -20.72
N TYR A 191 -1.15 2.57 -19.61
CA TYR A 191 -0.95 1.12 -19.62
C TYR A 191 -2.07 0.41 -20.40
N LEU A 192 -3.33 0.73 -20.12
CA LEU A 192 -4.48 0.17 -20.84
C LEU A 192 -4.44 0.49 -22.35
N LEU A 193 -4.03 1.70 -22.71
CA LEU A 193 -3.89 2.10 -24.12
C LEU A 193 -2.80 1.30 -24.83
N VAL A 194 -1.66 1.07 -24.18
CA VAL A 194 -0.56 0.25 -24.71
C VAL A 194 -1.02 -1.19 -24.92
N VAL A 195 -1.71 -1.78 -23.93
CA VAL A 195 -2.26 -3.14 -24.02
C VAL A 195 -3.29 -3.25 -25.15
N ALA A 196 -4.25 -2.31 -25.21
CA ALA A 196 -5.28 -2.29 -26.26
C ALA A 196 -4.68 -2.16 -27.66
N SER A 197 -3.65 -1.30 -27.83
CA SER A 197 -2.95 -1.13 -29.10
C SER A 197 -2.22 -2.41 -29.52
N GLY A 198 -1.61 -3.13 -28.58
CA GLY A 198 -1.00 -4.43 -28.82
C GLY A 198 -2.01 -5.48 -29.30
N LEU A 199 -3.18 -5.55 -28.66
CA LEU A 199 -4.26 -6.48 -29.05
C LEU A 199 -4.84 -6.15 -30.44
N LEU A 200 -5.05 -4.87 -30.74
CA LEU A 200 -5.49 -4.41 -32.06
C LEU A 200 -4.48 -4.77 -33.15
N GLY A 201 -3.18 -4.56 -32.90
CA GLY A 201 -2.11 -4.94 -33.81
C GLY A 201 -2.07 -6.45 -34.09
N ALA A 202 -2.24 -7.28 -33.06
CA ALA A 202 -2.32 -8.72 -33.22
C ALA A 202 -3.55 -9.15 -34.05
N ALA A 203 -4.72 -8.59 -33.77
CA ALA A 203 -5.95 -8.88 -34.52
C ALA A 203 -5.84 -8.47 -36.00
N LEU A 204 -5.31 -7.26 -36.27
CA LEU A 204 -5.08 -6.79 -37.64
C LEU A 204 -4.09 -7.70 -38.38
N SER A 205 -3.06 -8.20 -37.70
CA SER A 205 -2.09 -9.13 -38.30
C SER A 205 -2.74 -10.44 -38.74
N VAL A 206 -3.62 -11.03 -37.90
CA VAL A 206 -4.38 -12.24 -38.25
C VAL A 206 -5.33 -12.00 -39.42
N ILE A 207 -6.00 -10.85 -39.46
CA ILE A 207 -6.90 -10.49 -40.57
C ILE A 207 -6.10 -10.33 -41.87
N LEU A 208 -4.97 -9.61 -41.81
CA LEU A 208 -4.11 -9.38 -42.97
C LEU A 208 -3.54 -10.69 -43.51
N GLU A 209 -3.09 -11.58 -42.62
CA GLU A 209 -2.60 -12.91 -42.97
C GLU A 209 -3.70 -13.75 -43.65
N ARG A 210 -4.94 -13.67 -43.17
CA ARG A 210 -6.08 -14.37 -43.78
C ARG A 210 -6.44 -13.82 -45.15
N ILE A 211 -6.36 -12.50 -45.34
CA ILE A 211 -6.59 -11.84 -46.63
C ILE A 211 -5.50 -12.22 -47.64
N LEU A 212 -4.23 -12.19 -47.22
CA LEU A 212 -3.10 -12.55 -48.08
C LEU A 212 -3.20 -14.01 -48.56
N ARG A 213 -3.51 -14.94 -47.65
CA ARG A 213 -3.76 -16.35 -48.00
C ARG A 213 -4.90 -16.52 -49.02
N HIS A 214 -5.94 -15.69 -48.95
CA HIS A 214 -7.05 -15.75 -49.91
C HIS A 214 -6.71 -15.18 -51.29
N LEU A 215 -5.77 -14.23 -51.36
CA LEU A 215 -5.31 -13.61 -52.60
C LEU A 215 -4.24 -14.45 -53.32
N GLY A 216 -3.88 -15.62 -52.79
CA GLY A 216 -2.89 -16.53 -53.40
C GLY A 216 -1.45 -16.05 -53.26
N TRP A 217 -1.18 -15.19 -52.27
CA TRP A 217 0.16 -14.80 -51.85
C TRP A 217 0.66 -15.70 -50.71
#